data_AF-A0A2S7XNQ8-F1
#
_entry.id   AF-A0A2S7XNQ8-F1
#
_cell.length_a   1.000
_cell.length_b   1.000
_cell.length_c   1.000
_cell.angle_alpha   90.00
_cell.angle_beta   90.00
_cell.angle_gamma   90.00
#
_symmetry.space_group_name_H-M   'P 1'
#
loop_
_entity.id
_entity.type
_entity.pdbx_description
1 polymer ?
#
loop_
_entity_poly.entity_id
_entity_poly.type
_entity_poly.pdbx_seq_one_letter_code
_entity_poly.pdbx_strand_id
1 'polypeptide(L)' 'MSTKQSQAIWELCRQGFQRTADEAARCWHSGQRFQAHDVHVAHSLKDLIDQCNWEIEKMPSNLLISRDF' A
#
# COMPACT_ATOMS: atom_id res chain seq x y z
N MET A 1 9.03 -1.27 -3.00
CA MET A 1 7.61 -1.67 -3.00
C MET A 1 7.55 -3.18 -2.77
N SER A 2 6.68 -3.62 -1.87
CA SER A 2 6.44 -5.04 -1.55
C SER A 2 5.68 -5.74 -2.69
N THR A 3 5.83 -7.05 -2.85
CA THR A 3 5.10 -7.84 -3.86
C THR A 3 3.59 -7.66 -3.75
N LYS A 4 3.08 -7.51 -2.52
CA LYS A 4 1.64 -7.29 -2.25
C LYS A 4 1.15 -5.92 -2.74
N GLN A 5 1.97 -4.87 -2.59
CA GLN A 5 1.67 -3.53 -3.09
C GLN A 5 1.55 -3.51 -4.62
N SER A 6 2.46 -4.22 -5.30
CA SER A 6 2.39 -4.38 -6.75
C SER A 6 1.15 -5.16 -7.20
N GLN A 7 0.73 -6.18 -6.44
CA GLN A 7 -0.52 -6.91 -6.71
C GLN A 7 -1.74 -6.00 -6.54
N ALA A 8 -1.79 -5.19 -5.49
CA ALA A 8 -2.91 -4.29 -5.24
C ALA A 8 -3.05 -3.21 -6.33
N ILE A 9 -1.93 -2.66 -6.80
CA ILE A 9 -1.91 -1.71 -7.95
C ILE A 9 -2.39 -2.40 -9.21
N TRP A 10 -1.95 -3.63 -9.46
CA TRP A 10 -2.36 -4.38 -10.64
C TRP A 10 -3.87 -4.67 -10.63
N GLU A 11 -4.43 -5.08 -9.49
CA GLU A 11 -5.87 -5.31 -9.35
C GLU A 11 -6.69 -4.02 -9.49
N LEU A 12 -6.23 -2.91 -8.93
CA LEU A 12 -6.86 -1.59 -9.10
C LEU A 12 -6.87 -1.17 -10.57
N CYS A 13 -5.73 -1.30 -11.27
CA CYS A 13 -5.65 -1.03 -12.70
C CYS A 13 -6.56 -1.94 -13.52
N ARG A 14 -6.61 -3.24 -13.19
CA ARG A 14 -7.46 -4.23 -13.87
C ARG A 14 -8.95 -3.92 -13.71
N GLN A 15 -9.37 -3.35 -12.59
CA GLN A 15 -10.76 -2.96 -12.33
C GLN A 15 -11.11 -1.57 -12.89
N GLY A 16 -10.17 -0.86 -13.50
CA GLY A 16 -10.38 0.48 -14.08
C GLY A 16 -10.12 1.64 -13.11
N PHE A 17 -9.65 1.36 -11.89
CA PHE A 17 -9.33 2.38 -10.88
C PHE A 17 -7.89 2.89 -11.02
N GLN A 18 -7.50 3.33 -12.23
CA GLN A 18 -6.12 3.75 -12.51
C GLN A 18 -5.68 4.95 -11.67
N ARG A 19 -6.56 5.92 -11.40
CA ARG A 19 -6.26 7.06 -10.52
C ARG A 19 -5.99 6.61 -9.08
N THR A 20 -6.83 5.72 -8.57
CA THR A 20 -6.67 5.12 -7.24
C THR A 20 -5.37 4.32 -7.16
N ALA A 21 -5.01 3.60 -8.21
CA ALA A 21 -3.77 2.84 -8.28
C ALA A 21 -2.53 3.75 -8.21
N ASP A 22 -2.53 4.88 -8.94
CA ASP A 22 -1.46 5.88 -8.89
C ASP A 22 -1.35 6.54 -7.50
N GLU A 23 -2.49 6.87 -6.90
CA GLU A 23 -2.54 7.47 -5.56
C GLU A 23 -2.04 6.50 -4.48
N ALA A 24 -2.47 5.23 -4.54
CA ALA A 24 -1.99 4.17 -3.66
C ALA A 24 -0.48 3.95 -3.80
N ALA A 25 0.02 3.92 -5.05
CA ALA A 25 1.45 3.79 -5.33
C ALA A 25 2.25 4.94 -4.71
N ARG A 26 1.77 6.18 -4.84
CA ARG A 26 2.41 7.37 -4.24
C ARG A 26 2.40 7.30 -2.72
N CYS A 27 1.25 7.02 -2.11
CA CYS A 27 1.15 6.89 -0.65
C CYS A 27 2.13 5.85 -0.12
N TRP A 28 2.11 4.63 -0.67
CA TRP A 28 3.01 3.56 -0.24
C TRP A 28 4.48 3.86 -0.51
N HIS A 29 4.80 4.56 -1.61
CA HIS A 29 6.17 4.99 -1.90
C HIS A 29 6.66 6.06 -0.90
N SER A 30 5.77 6.93 -0.45
CA SER A 30 6.05 7.93 0.58
C SER A 30 5.99 7.37 2.01
N GLY A 31 5.77 6.06 2.18
CA GLY A 31 5.63 5.44 3.50
C GLY A 31 4.35 5.87 4.24
N GLN A 32 3.33 6.31 3.51
CA GLN A 32 2.03 6.68 4.05
C GLN A 32 0.98 5.61 3.72
N ARG A 33 0.01 5.46 4.63
CA ARG A 33 -1.15 4.60 4.42
C ARG A 33 -2.06 5.18 3.33
N PHE A 34 -2.54 4.31 2.45
CA PHE A 34 -3.53 4.66 1.44
C PHE A 34 -4.93 4.31 1.93
N GLN A 35 -5.88 5.25 1.87
CA GLN A 35 -7.24 5.01 2.36
C GLN A 35 -8.26 5.12 1.22
N ALA A 36 -8.70 3.96 0.72
CA ALA A 36 -9.73 3.85 -0.31
C ALA A 36 -11.11 4.19 0.27
N HIS A 37 -11.44 5.48 0.35
CA HIS A 37 -12.73 5.94 0.92
C HIS A 37 -13.94 5.74 -0.01
N ASP A 38 -13.73 5.74 -1.32
CA ASP A 38 -14.85 5.87 -2.29
C ASP A 38 -14.89 4.75 -3.33
N VAL A 39 -13.97 3.79 -3.24
CA VAL A 39 -13.84 2.75 -4.25
C VAL A 39 -14.71 1.58 -3.82
N HIS A 40 -15.74 1.25 -4.61
CA HIS A 40 -16.51 0.00 -4.50
C HIS A 40 -15.63 -1.19 -4.93
N VAL A 41 -14.47 -1.32 -4.28
CA VAL A 41 -13.56 -2.44 -4.49
C VAL A 41 -14.15 -3.70 -3.86
N ALA A 42 -13.92 -4.83 -4.53
CA ALA A 42 -14.23 -6.13 -3.97
C ALA A 42 -13.59 -6.28 -2.58
N HIS A 43 -14.28 -7.01 -1.68
CA HIS A 43 -13.83 -7.21 -0.30
C HIS A 43 -12.37 -7.71 -0.22
N SER A 44 -11.99 -8.60 -1.14
CA SER A 44 -10.62 -9.12 -1.27
C SER A 44 -9.56 -8.06 -1.56
N LEU A 45 -9.89 -7.04 -2.35
CA LEU A 45 -8.96 -5.95 -2.68
C LEU A 45 -8.83 -4.98 -1.50
N LYS A 46 -9.90 -4.80 -0.71
CA LYS A 46 -9.84 -4.03 0.53
C LYS A 46 -8.93 -4.69 1.57
N ASP A 47 -9.03 -6.00 1.76
CA ASP A 47 -8.12 -6.80 2.59
C ASP A 47 -6.65 -6.65 2.11
N LEU A 48 -6.43 -6.67 0.80
CA LEU A 48 -5.09 -6.51 0.23
C LEU A 48 -4.50 -5.11 0.48
N ILE A 49 -5.32 -4.06 0.34
CA ILE A 49 -4.93 -2.66 0.65
C ILE A 49 -4.61 -2.51 2.13
N ASP A 50 -5.44 -3.07 3.02
CA ASP A 50 -5.24 -3.03 4.46
C ASP A 50 -3.92 -3.71 4.84
N GLN A 51 -3.63 -4.87 4.25
CA GLN A 51 -2.37 -5.56 4.46
C GLN A 51 -1.16 -4.76 3.93
N CYS A 52 -1.28 -4.09 2.78
CA CYS A 52 -0.22 -3.21 2.28
C CYS A 52 0.04 -2.02 3.21
N ASN A 53 -1.02 -1.45 3.80
CA ASN A 53 -0.89 -0.38 4.78
C ASN A 53 -0.22 -0.88 6.06
N TRP A 54 -0.59 -2.07 6.55
CA TRP A 54 0.05 -2.70 7.70
C TRP A 54 1.55 -2.91 7.47
N GLU A 55 1.97 -3.35 6.28
CA GLU A 55 3.39 -3.49 5.94
C GLU A 55 4.16 -2.16 6.00
N ILE A 56 3.52 -1.05 5.58
CA ILE A 56 4.10 0.29 5.67
C ILE A 56 4.24 0.73 7.13
N GLU A 57 3.21 0.53 7.95
CA GLU A 57 3.27 0.83 9.39
C GLU A 57 4.28 -0.04 10.15
N LYS A 58 4.48 -1.28 9.67
CA LYS A 58 5.45 -2.25 10.21
C LYS A 58 6.85 -2.14 9.62
N MET A 59 7.07 -1.28 8.63
CA MET A 59 8.38 -0.79 8.24
C MET A 59 8.62 0.55 8.96
N PRO A 60 8.86 0.56 10.29
CA PRO A 60 9.38 1.76 10.89
C PRO A 60 10.74 2.02 10.23
N SER A 61 11.06 3.28 10.08
CA SER A 61 12.35 3.82 9.63
C SER A 61 13.53 3.45 10.55
N ASN A 62 13.45 2.31 11.25
CA ASN A 62 14.30 1.90 12.36
C ASN A 62 15.51 1.06 11.96
N LEU A 63 15.95 1.15 10.70
CA LEU A 63 17.30 0.73 10.28
C LEU A 63 18.31 1.88 10.34
N LEU A 64 18.00 2.96 11.07
CA LEU A 64 18.94 4.04 11.41
C LEU A 64 19.03 4.32 12.92
N ILE A 65 19.02 3.29 13.76
CA ILE A 65 19.61 3.43 15.10
C ILE A 65 20.69 2.36 15.24
N SER A 66 21.92 2.88 15.23
CA SER A 66 23.19 2.28 15.62
C SER A 66 23.08 0.90 16.25
N ARG A 67 23.68 -0.06 15.55
CA ARG A 67 24.32 -1.22 16.14
C ARG A 67 25.61 -0.74 16.84
N ASP A 68 25.45 -0.01 17.94
CA ASP A 68 26.49 0.26 18.93
C ASP A 68 26.07 -0.40 20.24
N PHE A 69 26.42 -1.67 20.40
CA PHE A 69 26.99 -2.20 21.65
C PHE A 69 27.62 -3.57 21.39
#